data_AF-A0A090DJY8-F1
#
_entry.id   AF-A0A090DJY8-F1
#
_cell.length_a   1.000
_cell.length_b   1.000
_cell.length_c   1.000
_cell.angle_alpha   90.00
_cell.angle_beta   90.00
_cell.angle_gamma   90.00
#
_symmetry.space_group_name_H-M   'P 1'
#
loop_
_entity.id
_entity.type
_entity.pdbx_description
1 polymer ?
#
loop_
_entity_poly.entity_id
_entity_poly.type
_entity_poly.pdbx_seq_one_letter_code
_entity_poly.pdbx_strand_id
1 'polypeptide(L)'
;MGLFDWLFGGAGKTRIGRPPISDIAVPIPGDDGTPATKNQIDVIERLVCEPPLGDLTYQQAAAIMSARSYAKFVMDDVLSRPGIRHPRRPVYLALQANLIAFIVRDPQARAYACKWSDKNFESGEERPPPKNAHWQQAIAFIAPAIAAAR
;
A
#
# COMPACT_ATOMS: atom_id res chain seq x y z
N MET A 1 -17.21 10.46 -12.25
CA MET A 1 -17.23 9.49 -11.15
C MET A 1 -16.12 9.86 -10.19
N GLY A 2 -16.48 10.54 -9.10
CA GLY A 2 -15.53 11.31 -8.28
C GLY A 2 -15.12 10.59 -7.01
N LEU A 3 -13.96 10.98 -6.47
CA LEU A 3 -13.41 10.56 -5.16
C LEU A 3 -14.45 10.65 -4.01
N PHE A 4 -15.47 11.50 -4.15
CA PHE A 4 -16.56 11.66 -3.20
C PHE A 4 -17.58 10.50 -3.22
N ASP A 5 -17.86 9.87 -4.37
CA ASP A 5 -18.71 8.67 -4.43
C ASP A 5 -18.01 7.46 -3.79
N TRP A 6 -16.68 7.45 -3.77
CA TRP A 6 -15.86 6.42 -3.11
C TRP A 6 -15.88 6.52 -1.57
N LEU A 7 -16.13 7.71 -1.00
CA LEU A 7 -16.08 7.96 0.44
C LEU A 7 -17.46 7.93 1.14
N PHE A 8 -18.55 8.22 0.45
CA PHE A 8 -19.86 8.50 1.08
C PHE A 8 -21.03 7.60 0.62
N GLY A 9 -20.75 6.42 0.05
CA GLY A 9 -21.78 5.42 -0.23
C GLY A 9 -22.58 5.04 1.02
N GLY A 10 -23.86 5.44 1.06
CA GLY A 10 -24.70 5.53 2.26
C GLY A 10 -24.85 4.25 3.09
N ALA A 11 -25.01 4.46 4.42
CA ALA A 11 -25.60 3.69 5.53
C ALA A 11 -25.62 2.14 5.55
N GLY A 12 -24.95 1.44 4.63
CA GLY A 12 -24.88 -0.02 4.56
C GLY A 12 -23.66 -0.57 3.83
N LYS A 13 -22.76 0.27 3.32
CA LYS A 13 -21.54 -0.16 2.60
C LYS A 13 -20.36 0.81 2.83
N THR A 14 -19.78 0.83 4.02
CA THR A 14 -18.36 1.23 4.16
C THR A 14 -17.47 0.08 3.68
N ARG A 15 -17.51 -0.17 2.36
CA ARG A 15 -16.51 -1.02 1.71
C ARG A 15 -15.46 -0.06 1.17
N ILE A 16 -14.40 0.16 1.94
CA ILE A 16 -13.11 0.52 1.33
C ILE A 16 -12.89 -0.56 0.27
N GLY A 17 -13.11 -0.19 -0.99
CA GLY A 17 -13.03 -1.12 -2.11
C GLY A 17 -11.66 -1.77 -2.09
N ARG A 18 -11.60 -3.06 -2.42
CA ARG A 18 -10.30 -3.68 -2.67
C ARG A 18 -9.76 -3.03 -3.95
N PRO A 19 -8.53 -2.54 -3.98
CA PRO A 19 -8.00 -2.02 -5.23
C PRO A 19 -7.91 -3.17 -6.25
N PRO A 20 -8.18 -2.91 -7.54
CA PRO A 20 -7.85 -3.86 -8.58
C PRO A 20 -6.34 -4.06 -8.64
N ILE A 21 -5.88 -5.24 -9.08
CA ILE A 21 -4.43 -5.46 -9.19
C ILE A 21 -3.78 -4.43 -10.14
N SER A 22 -4.52 -3.95 -11.15
CA SER A 22 -4.02 -2.96 -12.10
C SER A 22 -3.65 -1.62 -11.45
N ASP A 23 -4.22 -1.31 -10.29
CA ASP A 23 -3.85 -0.11 -9.52
C ASP A 23 -2.55 -0.29 -8.73
N ILE A 24 -2.07 -1.53 -8.59
CA ILE A 24 -0.89 -1.91 -7.83
C ILE A 24 0.24 -2.38 -8.77
N ALA A 25 -0.09 -3.06 -9.85
CA ALA A 25 0.81 -3.53 -10.90
C ALA A 25 1.05 -2.44 -11.97
N VAL A 26 1.53 -1.28 -11.54
CA VAL A 26 1.76 -0.15 -12.45
C VAL A 26 3.02 -0.38 -13.30
N PRO A 27 3.08 0.15 -14.53
CA PRO A 27 4.30 0.14 -15.33
C PRO A 27 5.44 0.88 -14.61
N ILE A 28 6.64 0.28 -14.62
CA ILE A 28 7.85 0.89 -14.05
C ILE A 28 8.79 1.30 -15.20
N PRO A 29 9.23 2.57 -15.26
CA PRO A 29 10.21 2.99 -16.25
C PRO A 29 11.54 2.23 -16.08
N GLY A 30 12.04 1.64 -17.17
CA GLY A 30 13.27 0.83 -17.13
C GLY A 30 13.05 -0.62 -16.70
N ASP A 31 11.81 -1.08 -16.67
CA ASP A 31 11.48 -2.49 -16.48
C ASP A 31 11.92 -3.32 -17.68
N ASP A 32 12.77 -4.32 -17.42
CA ASP A 32 13.31 -5.22 -18.43
C ASP A 32 12.37 -6.39 -18.74
N GLY A 33 11.23 -6.48 -18.04
CA GLY A 33 10.24 -7.53 -18.22
C GLY A 33 10.62 -8.85 -17.57
N THR A 34 11.68 -8.90 -16.77
CA THR A 34 12.06 -10.11 -16.02
C THR A 34 10.88 -10.55 -15.15
N PRO A 35 10.43 -11.81 -15.21
CA PRO A 35 9.30 -12.27 -14.42
C PRO A 35 9.58 -12.20 -12.91
N ALA A 36 8.55 -11.90 -12.11
CA ALA A 36 8.63 -11.98 -10.66
C ALA A 36 8.91 -13.40 -10.19
N THR A 37 9.66 -13.53 -9.10
CA THR A 37 9.94 -14.84 -8.49
C THR A 37 8.69 -15.40 -7.82
N LYS A 38 8.60 -16.73 -7.73
CA LYS A 38 7.49 -17.41 -7.04
C LYS A 38 7.25 -16.88 -5.62
N ASN A 39 8.31 -16.65 -4.86
CA ASN A 39 8.20 -16.12 -3.50
C ASN A 39 7.57 -14.71 -3.47
N GLN A 40 7.86 -13.86 -4.47
CA GLN A 40 7.25 -12.53 -4.55
C GLN A 40 5.76 -12.65 -4.89
N ILE A 41 5.40 -13.52 -5.85
CA ILE A 41 4.02 -13.81 -6.21
C ILE A 41 3.23 -14.31 -5.01
N ASP A 42 3.71 -15.35 -4.32
CA ASP A 42 3.06 -15.94 -3.13
C ASP A 42 2.80 -14.91 -2.01
N VAL A 43 3.67 -13.89 -1.88
CA VAL A 43 3.50 -12.80 -0.90
C VAL A 43 2.45 -11.80 -1.37
N ILE A 44 2.45 -11.44 -2.65
CA ILE A 44 1.50 -10.47 -3.23
C ILE A 44 0.10 -11.07 -3.31
N GLU A 45 -0.05 -12.38 -3.57
CA GLU A 45 -1.33 -13.09 -3.55
C GLU A 45 -2.04 -13.04 -2.19
N ARG A 46 -1.28 -12.84 -1.09
CA ARG A 46 -1.85 -12.66 0.25
C ARG A 46 -2.45 -11.27 0.45
N LEU A 47 -2.21 -10.32 -0.46
CA LEU A 47 -2.83 -8.99 -0.41
C LEU A 47 -4.31 -9.09 -0.81
N VAL A 48 -5.13 -8.25 -0.19
CA VAL A 48 -6.56 -8.21 -0.44
C VAL A 48 -6.83 -7.28 -1.62
N CYS A 49 -6.64 -7.81 -2.84
CA CYS A 49 -6.89 -7.12 -4.12
C CYS A 49 -7.98 -7.85 -4.92
N GLU A 50 -8.54 -7.21 -5.94
CA GLU A 50 -9.43 -7.90 -6.88
C GLU A 50 -8.61 -8.80 -7.85
N PRO A 51 -9.00 -10.07 -8.05
CA PRO A 51 -8.29 -10.99 -8.95
C PRO A 51 -8.50 -10.63 -10.44
N PRO A 52 -7.67 -11.15 -11.38
CA PRO A 52 -6.47 -11.99 -11.18
C PRO A 52 -5.18 -11.16 -11.00
N LEU A 53 -4.12 -11.76 -10.43
CA LEU A 53 -2.83 -11.09 -10.16
C LEU A 53 -2.08 -10.61 -11.42
N GLY A 54 -2.35 -11.23 -12.57
CA GLY A 54 -1.62 -11.02 -13.82
C GLY A 54 -0.17 -11.51 -13.76
N ASP A 55 0.54 -11.40 -14.89
CA ASP A 55 1.97 -11.67 -14.97
C ASP A 55 2.73 -10.42 -14.48
N LEU A 56 3.27 -10.48 -13.27
CA LEU A 56 4.05 -9.40 -12.68
C LEU A 56 5.52 -9.52 -13.06
N THR A 57 6.16 -8.41 -13.35
CA THR A 57 7.62 -8.33 -13.47
C THR A 57 8.26 -8.30 -12.08
N TYR A 58 9.56 -8.64 -12.03
CA TYR A 58 10.36 -8.57 -10.83
C TYR A 58 10.36 -7.16 -10.23
N GLN A 59 10.49 -6.13 -11.07
CA GLN A 59 10.51 -4.75 -10.61
C GLN A 59 9.14 -4.32 -10.06
N GLN A 60 8.05 -4.71 -10.73
CA GLN A 60 6.69 -4.47 -10.24
C GLN A 60 6.49 -5.12 -8.87
N ALA A 61 6.86 -6.40 -8.76
CA ALA A 61 6.74 -7.13 -7.51
C ALA A 61 7.61 -6.53 -6.38
N ALA A 62 8.84 -6.11 -6.68
CA ALA A 62 9.72 -5.44 -5.73
C ALA A 62 9.12 -4.10 -5.24
N ALA A 63 8.54 -3.30 -6.13
CA ALA A 63 7.87 -2.05 -5.78
C ALA A 63 6.66 -2.29 -4.87
N ILE A 64 5.84 -3.31 -5.17
CA ILE A 64 4.68 -3.70 -4.36
C ILE A 64 5.11 -4.13 -2.97
N MET A 65 6.15 -4.96 -2.86
CA MET A 65 6.68 -5.42 -1.57
C MET A 65 7.29 -4.28 -0.75
N SER A 66 8.02 -3.38 -1.40
CA SER A 66 8.58 -2.18 -0.77
C SER A 66 7.48 -1.27 -0.23
N ALA A 67 6.46 -1.01 -1.05
CA ALA A 67 5.28 -0.25 -0.66
C ALA A 67 4.49 -0.92 0.47
N ARG A 68 4.39 -2.26 0.47
CA ARG A 68 3.75 -3.03 1.55
C ARG A 68 4.46 -2.85 2.89
N SER A 69 5.80 -2.92 2.88
CA SER A 69 6.63 -2.70 4.07
C SER A 69 6.49 -1.25 4.58
N TYR A 70 6.55 -0.28 3.66
CA TYR A 70 6.35 1.13 3.98
C TYR A 70 4.95 1.39 4.57
N ALA A 71 3.91 0.84 3.94
CA ALA A 71 2.52 0.97 4.37
C ALA A 71 2.29 0.42 5.78
N LYS A 72 2.95 -0.68 6.16
CA LYS A 72 2.90 -1.22 7.53
C LYS A 72 3.35 -0.18 8.55
N PHE A 73 4.52 0.45 8.35
CA PHE A 73 5.02 1.49 9.25
C PHE A 73 4.08 2.70 9.34
N VAL A 74 3.55 3.17 8.20
CA VAL A 74 2.59 4.28 8.19
C VAL A 74 1.34 3.93 8.98
N MET A 75 0.78 2.73 8.76
CA MET A 75 -0.40 2.26 9.46
C MET A 75 -0.15 2.12 10.95
N ASP A 76 0.99 1.55 11.36
CA ASP A 76 1.35 1.39 12.77
C ASP A 76 1.48 2.75 13.48
N ASP A 77 2.05 3.77 12.83
CA ASP A 77 2.15 5.14 13.38
C ASP A 77 0.80 5.82 13.51
N VAL A 78 -0.14 5.58 12.60
CA VAL A 78 -1.49 6.17 12.72
C VAL A 78 -2.34 5.42 13.74
N LEU A 79 -2.27 4.09 13.75
CA LEU A 79 -3.08 3.25 14.64
C LEU A 79 -2.59 3.27 16.10
N SER A 80 -1.33 3.61 16.35
CA SER A 80 -0.80 3.79 17.71
C SER A 80 -1.20 5.12 18.37
N ARG A 81 -1.89 6.02 17.65
CA ARG A 81 -2.31 7.32 18.21
C ARG A 81 -3.45 7.15 19.23
N PRO A 82 -3.45 7.93 20.34
CA PRO A 82 -4.52 7.88 21.32
C PRO A 82 -5.91 8.11 20.70
N GLY A 83 -6.89 7.32 21.13
CA GLY A 83 -8.27 7.42 20.65
C GLY A 83 -8.50 6.89 19.23
N ILE A 84 -7.57 6.11 18.67
CA ILE A 84 -7.78 5.35 17.44
C ILE A 84 -8.11 3.91 17.79
N ARG A 85 -9.23 3.39 17.27
CA ARG A 85 -9.60 1.99 17.41
C ARG A 85 -8.95 1.18 16.31
N HIS A 86 -8.31 0.07 16.67
CA HIS A 86 -7.74 -0.83 15.67
C HIS A 86 -8.86 -1.42 14.77
N PRO A 87 -8.74 -1.28 13.44
CA PRO A 87 -9.71 -1.85 12.51
C PRO A 87 -9.66 -3.39 12.56
N ARG A 88 -10.79 -4.04 12.28
CA ARG A 88 -10.83 -5.50 12.09
C ARG A 88 -9.90 -5.91 10.96
N ARG A 89 -9.34 -7.12 11.03
CA ARG A 89 -8.37 -7.65 10.05
C ARG A 89 -8.76 -7.42 8.57
N PRO A 90 -10.01 -7.65 8.11
CA PRO A 90 -10.36 -7.40 6.72
C PRO A 90 -10.27 -5.92 6.30
N VAL A 91 -10.62 -5.01 7.21
CA VAL A 91 -10.55 -3.56 6.97
C VAL A 91 -9.10 -3.09 7.00
N TYR A 92 -8.30 -3.60 7.92
CA TYR A 92 -6.85 -3.36 7.96
C TYR A 92 -6.19 -3.75 6.63
N LEU A 93 -6.47 -4.95 6.12
CA LEU A 93 -5.88 -5.43 4.87
C LEU A 93 -6.36 -4.63 3.66
N ALA A 94 -7.62 -4.20 3.63
CA ALA A 94 -8.12 -3.33 2.57
C ALA A 94 -7.46 -1.95 2.59
N LEU A 95 -7.29 -1.35 3.78
CA LEU A 95 -6.54 -0.11 3.97
C LEU A 95 -5.09 -0.24 3.51
N GLN A 96 -4.42 -1.32 3.90
CA GLN A 96 -3.05 -1.60 3.49
C GLN A 96 -2.94 -1.72 1.97
N ALA A 97 -3.84 -2.46 1.32
CA ALA A 97 -3.85 -2.62 -0.13
C ALA A 97 -4.06 -1.28 -0.86
N ASN A 98 -5.00 -0.45 -0.39
CA ASN A 98 -5.23 0.88 -0.97
C ASN A 98 -4.02 1.80 -0.78
N LEU A 99 -3.36 1.73 0.38
CA LEU A 99 -2.15 2.52 0.63
C LEU A 99 -0.99 2.06 -0.26
N ILE A 100 -0.85 0.75 -0.50
CA ILE A 100 0.11 0.21 -1.46
C ILE A 100 -0.16 0.76 -2.86
N ALA A 101 -1.42 0.71 -3.32
CA ALA A 101 -1.81 1.26 -4.62
C ALA A 101 -1.47 2.75 -4.74
N PHE A 102 -1.75 3.53 -3.69
CA PHE A 102 -1.38 4.95 -3.63
C PHE A 102 0.13 5.17 -3.78
N ILE A 103 0.95 4.46 -2.99
CA ILE A 103 2.42 4.60 -3.01
C ILE A 103 2.99 4.18 -4.36
N VAL A 104 2.52 3.07 -4.92
CA VAL A 104 3.08 2.52 -6.16
C VAL A 104 2.71 3.39 -7.37
N ARG A 105 1.53 4.03 -7.38
CA ARG A 105 1.10 4.93 -8.47
C ARG A 105 1.84 6.26 -8.51
N ASP A 106 2.27 6.78 -7.36
CA ASP A 106 3.09 7.99 -7.29
C ASP A 106 4.57 7.64 -7.57
N PRO A 107 5.17 8.11 -8.69
CA PRO A 107 6.55 7.77 -9.01
C PRO A 107 7.57 8.20 -7.96
N GLN A 108 7.34 9.34 -7.29
CA GLN A 108 8.25 9.84 -6.26
C GLN A 108 8.10 9.04 -4.96
N ALA A 109 6.86 8.77 -4.54
CA ALA A 109 6.61 7.96 -3.35
C ALA A 109 7.11 6.52 -3.55
N ARG A 110 6.89 5.94 -4.74
CA ARG A 110 7.42 4.62 -5.13
C ARG A 110 8.94 4.58 -5.07
N ALA A 111 9.61 5.51 -5.77
CA ALA A 111 11.08 5.57 -5.78
C ALA A 111 11.65 5.72 -4.36
N TYR A 112 10.99 6.52 -3.52
CA TYR A 112 11.37 6.69 -2.13
C TYR A 112 11.19 5.41 -1.31
N ALA A 113 10.03 4.74 -1.42
CA ALA A 113 9.75 3.49 -0.71
C ALA A 113 10.71 2.37 -1.12
N CYS A 114 11.01 2.22 -2.41
CA CYS A 114 11.99 1.25 -2.90
C CYS A 114 13.38 1.55 -2.32
N LYS A 115 13.88 2.78 -2.46
CA LYS A 115 15.19 3.18 -1.95
C LYS A 115 15.34 2.95 -0.43
N TRP A 116 14.28 3.21 0.33
CA TRP A 116 14.27 2.93 1.77
C TRP A 116 14.28 1.42 2.05
N SER A 117 13.49 0.65 1.32
CA SER A 117 13.41 -0.81 1.47
C SER A 117 14.76 -1.48 1.15
N ASP A 118 15.43 -1.06 0.07
CA ASP A 118 16.75 -1.55 -0.32
C ASP A 118 17.77 -1.31 0.79
N LYS A 119 17.80 -0.10 1.35
CA LYS A 119 18.69 0.24 2.46
C LYS A 119 18.45 -0.62 3.71
N ASN A 120 17.20 -0.92 4.03
CA ASN A 120 16.85 -1.79 5.17
C ASN A 120 17.21 -3.25 4.91
N PHE A 121 17.06 -3.72 3.66
CA PHE A 121 17.49 -5.05 3.28
C PHE A 121 19.01 -5.20 3.36
N GLU A 122 19.76 -4.22 2.85
CA GLU A 122 21.23 -4.18 2.92
C GLU A 122 21.75 -4.10 4.36
N SER A 123 21.08 -3.33 5.23
CA SER A 123 21.50 -3.19 6.63
C SER A 123 21.14 -4.38 7.51
N GLY A 124 20.18 -5.22 7.09
CA GLY A 124 19.61 -6.28 7.91
C GLY A 124 18.77 -5.80 9.10
N GLU A 125 18.54 -4.47 9.22
CA GLU A 125 17.77 -3.86 10.31
C GLU A 125 16.53 -3.16 9.75
N GLU A 126 15.34 -3.58 10.19
CA GLU A 126 14.06 -2.98 9.77
C GLU A 126 13.84 -1.65 10.53
N ARG A 127 14.36 -0.54 10.00
CA ARG A 127 14.19 0.80 10.57
C ARG A 127 12.98 1.52 9.96
N PRO A 128 12.20 2.30 10.74
CA PRO A 128 11.06 3.03 10.21
C PRO A 128 11.51 4.07 9.15
N PRO A 129 10.67 4.34 8.14
CA PRO A 129 10.96 5.40 7.18
C PRO A 129 11.00 6.79 7.86
N PRO A 130 11.81 7.72 7.36
CA PRO A 130 11.73 9.13 7.75
C PRO A 130 10.33 9.71 7.52
N LYS A 131 9.83 10.50 8.48
CA LYS A 131 8.51 11.17 8.41
C LYS A 131 8.51 12.41 7.51
N ASN A 132 8.92 12.25 6.26
CA ASN A 132 9.03 13.32 5.26
C ASN A 132 7.68 13.65 4.57
N ALA A 133 7.71 14.42 3.47
CA ALA A 133 6.51 14.80 2.73
C ALA A 133 5.69 13.59 2.23
N HIS A 134 6.34 12.54 1.71
CA HIS A 134 5.66 11.33 1.23
C HIS A 134 4.99 10.56 2.36
N TRP A 135 5.59 10.55 3.55
CA TRP A 135 4.97 10.00 4.75
C TRP A 135 3.70 10.76 5.13
N GLN A 136 3.74 12.09 5.11
CA GLN A 136 2.56 12.92 5.40
C GLN A 136 1.46 12.73 4.36
N GLN A 137 1.81 12.58 3.08
CA GLN A 137 0.86 12.26 2.00
C GLN A 137 0.19 10.90 2.23
N ALA A 138 0.97 9.87 2.59
CA ALA A 138 0.47 8.54 2.92
C ALA A 138 -0.50 8.55 4.12
N ILE A 139 -0.19 9.33 5.17
CA ILE A 139 -1.09 9.53 6.31
C ILE A 139 -2.37 10.25 5.88
N ALA A 140 -2.25 11.34 5.13
CA ALA A 140 -3.39 12.13 4.67
C ALA A 140 -4.35 11.28 3.81
N PHE A 141 -3.81 10.34 3.04
CA PHE A 141 -4.59 9.39 2.25
C PHE A 141 -5.45 8.46 3.12
N ILE A 142 -4.91 7.91 4.21
CA ILE A 142 -5.63 6.94 5.06
C ILE A 142 -6.43 7.59 6.21
N ALA A 143 -6.15 8.83 6.56
CA ALA A 143 -6.77 9.52 7.69
C ALA A 143 -8.32 9.58 7.63
N PRO A 144 -8.96 9.86 6.48
CA PRO A 144 -10.42 9.88 6.39
C PRO A 144 -11.05 8.51 6.68
N ALA A 145 -10.44 7.43 6.19
CA ALA A 145 -10.94 6.08 6.37
C ALA A 145 -10.78 5.58 7.82
N ILE A 146 -9.75 6.06 8.53
CA ILE A 146 -9.55 5.76 9.96
C ILE A 146 -10.52 6.59 10.82
N ALA A 147 -10.79 7.84 10.46
CA ALA A 147 -11.77 8.68 11.13
C ALA A 147 -13.20 8.12 11.01
N ALA A 148 -13.57 7.57 9.85
CA ALA A 148 -14.86 6.92 9.62
C ALA A 148 -15.03 5.56 10.32
N ALA A 149 -13.94 4.97 10.82
CA ALA A 149 -13.95 3.72 11.58
C ALA A 149 -14.05 3.93 13.11
N ARG A 150 -14.10 5.18 13.58
CA ARG A 150 -14.41 5.56 14.96
C ARG A 150 -15.90 5.43 15.24
#